data_AF-A0A2M9ECM4-F1
#
_entry.id   AF-A0A2M9ECM4-F1
#
_cell.length_a   1.000
_cell.length_b   1.000
_cell.length_c   1.000
_cell.angle_alpha   90.00
_cell.angle_beta   90.00
_cell.angle_gamma   90.00
#
_symmetry.space_group_name_H-M   'P 1'
#
loop_
_entity.id
_entity.type
_entity.pdbx_description
1 polymer ?
#
loop_
_entity_poly.entity_id
_entity_poly.type
_entity_poly.pdbx_seq_one_letter_code
_entity_poly.pdbx_strand_id
1 'polypeptide(L)'
;MDSVSAAQCRFIDAVFFERDDYSRAHFEQLSSPAELHYLLRKHNWDGDNRLLQWLAESPLCSEATALEMFWLAQPQDYQRHAPGKKLKAACDAQIFELIQTLMARYCQGFYARTALHFDPSPHLREAVSIPASLYQPSSGETPYLYWEADEVANLFGEALASALQRANRMDLYNIGALLPVEMLLGHFEALLAHPECERGIAQMLFWRLQRRYPLAPDTLFRADFIRRWQAGVWTESAIAYEPLADGVVAAVRPPQVAWEIPSQMKQAA
;
A
#
# COMPACT_ATOMS: atom_id res chain seq x y z
N MET A 1 12.00 -31.35 13.78
CA MET A 1 10.91 -30.37 13.58
C MET A 1 11.07 -29.38 14.71
N ASP A 2 11.62 -28.21 14.42
CA ASP A 2 11.79 -27.15 15.42
C ASP A 2 10.42 -26.49 15.62
N SER A 3 9.58 -27.11 16.44
CA SER A 3 8.26 -26.58 16.82
C SER A 3 8.37 -25.93 18.20
N VAL A 4 7.78 -24.76 18.36
CA VAL A 4 7.72 -24.06 19.65
C VAL A 4 6.80 -24.83 20.60
N SER A 5 7.29 -25.14 21.80
CA SER A 5 6.48 -25.81 22.83
C SER A 5 5.42 -24.87 23.41
N ALA A 6 4.35 -25.44 23.97
CA ALA A 6 3.30 -24.64 24.61
C ALA A 6 3.81 -23.77 25.77
N ALA A 7 4.87 -24.20 26.47
CA ALA A 7 5.48 -23.41 27.53
C ALA A 7 6.21 -22.18 26.96
N GLN A 8 6.93 -22.35 25.84
CA GLN A 8 7.60 -21.26 25.14
C GLN A 8 6.60 -20.27 24.53
N CYS A 9 5.52 -20.75 23.90
CA CYS A 9 4.45 -19.86 23.41
C CYS A 9 3.87 -19.01 24.53
N ARG A 10 3.54 -19.63 25.68
CA ARG A 10 3.00 -18.89 26.84
C ARG A 10 3.96 -17.84 27.37
N PHE A 11 5.26 -18.15 27.41
CA PHE A 11 6.27 -17.17 27.79
C PHE A 11 6.30 -16.00 26.81
N ILE A 12 6.39 -16.29 25.51
CA ILE A 12 6.43 -15.27 24.47
C ILE A 12 5.19 -14.37 24.53
N ASP A 13 4.00 -14.98 24.60
CA ASP A 13 2.74 -14.23 24.66
C ASP A 13 2.66 -13.39 25.94
N ALA A 14 3.06 -13.93 27.10
CA ALA A 14 2.99 -13.19 28.36
C ALA A 14 3.96 -11.99 28.44
N VAL A 15 5.09 -12.06 27.72
CA VAL A 15 6.16 -11.07 27.82
C VAL A 15 6.12 -10.03 26.69
N PHE A 16 5.78 -10.43 25.46
CA PHE A 16 5.93 -9.59 24.28
C PHE A 16 4.62 -9.20 23.60
N PHE A 17 3.54 -10.00 23.73
CA PHE A 17 2.29 -9.72 23.02
C PHE A 17 1.57 -8.51 23.62
N GLU A 18 1.33 -7.48 22.80
CA GLU A 18 0.66 -6.22 23.21
C GLU A 18 1.30 -5.53 24.43
N ARG A 19 2.61 -5.70 24.61
CA ARG A 19 3.40 -5.11 25.71
C ARG A 19 4.58 -4.32 25.18
N ASP A 20 4.99 -3.30 25.93
CA ASP A 20 6.13 -2.43 25.63
C ASP A 20 7.21 -2.45 26.73
N ASP A 21 6.96 -3.13 27.85
CA ASP A 21 7.86 -3.22 29.01
C ASP A 21 8.84 -4.40 28.96
N TYR A 22 8.93 -5.08 27.82
CA TYR A 22 9.94 -6.11 27.59
C TYR A 22 11.36 -5.52 27.54
N SER A 23 12.36 -6.36 27.78
CA SER A 23 13.78 -5.97 27.84
C SER A 23 14.64 -6.88 26.98
N ARG A 24 15.88 -6.46 26.73
CA ARG A 24 16.86 -7.30 26.03
C ARG A 24 17.11 -8.63 26.75
N ALA A 25 17.10 -8.64 28.08
CA ALA A 25 17.26 -9.86 28.88
C ALA A 25 16.07 -10.83 28.72
N HIS A 26 14.86 -10.33 28.44
CA HIS A 26 13.74 -11.20 28.07
C HIS A 26 13.95 -11.84 26.70
N PHE A 27 14.42 -11.06 25.73
CA PHE A 27 14.70 -11.54 24.37
C PHE A 27 15.80 -12.61 24.34
N GLU A 28 16.85 -12.44 25.15
CA GLU A 28 17.98 -13.38 25.24
C GLU A 28 17.63 -14.74 25.88
N GLN A 29 16.42 -14.90 26.42
CA GLN A 29 15.91 -16.21 26.87
C GLN A 29 15.42 -17.07 25.69
N LEU A 30 15.18 -16.48 24.53
CA LEU A 30 14.80 -17.21 23.33
C LEU A 30 16.02 -17.93 22.76
N SER A 31 15.84 -19.20 22.43
CA SER A 31 16.96 -20.13 22.21
C SER A 31 16.93 -20.81 20.84
N SER A 32 15.88 -20.60 20.06
CA SER A 32 15.67 -21.29 18.79
C SER A 32 15.11 -20.39 17.69
N PRO A 33 15.38 -20.71 16.40
CA PRO A 33 14.77 -19.99 15.28
C PRO A 33 13.23 -20.03 15.27
N ALA A 34 12.65 -21.14 15.75
CA ALA A 34 11.20 -21.31 15.82
C ALA A 34 10.55 -20.32 16.80
N GLU A 35 11.18 -20.06 17.96
CA GLU A 35 10.70 -19.07 18.93
C GLU A 35 10.72 -17.66 18.33
N LEU A 36 11.79 -17.30 17.62
CA LEU A 36 11.91 -15.99 16.96
C LEU A 36 10.87 -15.83 15.84
N HIS A 37 10.61 -16.89 15.07
CA HIS A 37 9.56 -16.87 14.05
C HIS A 37 8.16 -16.74 14.66
N TYR A 38 7.87 -17.48 15.74
CA TYR A 38 6.60 -17.32 16.46
C TYR A 38 6.45 -15.90 17.01
N LEU A 39 7.51 -15.33 17.59
CA LEU A 39 7.51 -13.97 18.12
C LEU A 39 7.22 -12.93 17.03
N LEU A 40 7.87 -13.01 15.86
CA LEU A 40 7.61 -12.14 14.72
C LEU A 40 6.11 -12.12 14.36
N ARG A 41 5.49 -13.30 14.29
CA ARG A 41 4.07 -13.46 13.90
C ARG A 41 3.08 -12.96 14.95
N LYS A 42 3.54 -12.71 16.18
CA LYS A 42 2.76 -12.14 17.29
C LYS A 42 3.04 -10.66 17.51
N HIS A 43 4.10 -10.13 16.94
CA HIS A 43 4.51 -8.74 17.14
C HIS A 43 3.46 -7.77 16.58
N ASN A 44 3.14 -6.74 17.37
CA ASN A 44 2.30 -5.64 16.92
C ASN A 44 3.18 -4.58 16.25
N TRP A 45 2.95 -4.33 14.95
CA TRP A 45 3.75 -3.41 14.14
C TRP A 45 3.38 -1.94 14.34
N ASP A 46 2.24 -1.64 14.97
CA ASP A 46 1.71 -0.27 15.17
C ASP A 46 2.37 0.48 16.36
N GLY A 47 3.60 0.11 16.73
CA GLY A 47 4.27 0.64 17.92
C GLY A 47 5.79 0.61 17.89
N ASP A 48 6.39 0.28 19.03
CA ASP A 48 7.84 0.19 19.17
C ASP A 48 8.40 -1.01 18.40
N ASN A 49 9.22 -0.74 17.39
CA ASN A 49 9.80 -1.74 16.51
C ASN A 49 11.25 -2.10 16.88
N ARG A 50 11.75 -1.70 18.05
CA ARG A 50 13.09 -2.11 18.53
C ARG A 50 13.25 -3.64 18.62
N LEU A 51 12.17 -4.38 18.90
CA LEU A 51 12.19 -5.83 18.97
C LEU A 51 12.50 -6.47 17.60
N LEU A 52 11.99 -5.88 16.53
CA LEU A 52 12.27 -6.32 15.16
C LEU A 52 13.76 -6.14 14.82
N GLN A 53 14.38 -5.06 15.30
CA GLN A 53 15.81 -4.87 15.15
C GLN A 53 16.60 -5.96 15.91
N TRP A 54 16.18 -6.34 17.11
CA TRP A 54 16.80 -7.44 17.86
C TRP A 54 16.65 -8.78 17.14
N LEU A 55 15.49 -9.05 16.54
CA LEU A 55 15.26 -10.22 15.68
C LEU A 55 16.22 -10.21 14.48
N ALA A 56 16.32 -9.09 13.76
CA ALA A 56 17.18 -8.95 12.59
C ALA A 56 18.69 -9.09 12.91
N GLU A 57 19.08 -8.84 14.15
CA GLU A 57 20.44 -8.94 14.69
C GLU A 57 20.79 -10.28 15.32
N SER A 58 19.79 -11.11 15.61
CA SER A 58 20.03 -12.38 16.28
C SER A 58 20.61 -13.42 15.32
N PRO A 59 21.68 -14.14 15.71
CA PRO A 59 22.18 -15.29 14.94
C PRO A 59 21.20 -16.48 14.93
N LEU A 60 20.18 -16.46 15.81
CA LEU A 60 19.09 -17.45 15.80
C LEU A 60 18.01 -17.12 14.76
N CYS A 61 18.05 -15.93 14.14
CA CYS A 61 17.09 -15.56 13.11
C CYS A 61 17.34 -16.40 11.86
N SER A 62 16.29 -17.09 11.40
CA SER A 62 16.37 -17.91 10.19
C SER A 62 16.27 -17.07 8.93
N GLU A 63 16.75 -17.61 7.80
CA GLU A 63 16.60 -17.01 6.47
C GLU A 63 15.12 -16.70 6.16
N ALA A 64 14.21 -17.66 6.42
CA ALA A 64 12.77 -17.48 6.22
C ALA A 64 12.18 -16.39 7.14
N THR A 65 12.55 -16.35 8.41
CA THR A 65 12.07 -15.32 9.36
C THR A 65 12.56 -13.92 8.97
N ALA A 66 13.82 -13.79 8.57
CA ALA A 66 14.38 -12.53 8.10
C ALA A 66 13.68 -12.05 6.82
N LEU A 67 13.39 -12.98 5.89
CA LEU A 67 12.69 -12.69 4.66
C LEU A 67 11.24 -12.23 4.92
N GLU A 68 10.51 -12.95 5.78
CA GLU A 68 9.15 -12.56 6.19
C GLU A 68 9.14 -11.16 6.79
N MET A 69 10.03 -10.90 7.75
CA MET A 69 10.14 -9.60 8.41
C MET A 69 10.47 -8.47 7.41
N PHE A 70 11.34 -8.75 6.42
CA PHE A 70 11.65 -7.77 5.37
C PHE A 70 10.41 -7.41 4.56
N TRP A 71 9.61 -8.38 4.12
CA TRP A 71 8.41 -8.12 3.31
C TRP A 71 7.25 -7.52 4.11
N LEU A 72 7.10 -7.89 5.39
CA LEU A 72 6.13 -7.26 6.30
C LEU A 72 6.46 -5.79 6.58
N ALA A 73 7.74 -5.42 6.52
CA ALA A 73 8.18 -4.03 6.65
C ALA A 73 7.89 -3.15 5.40
N GLN A 74 7.27 -3.70 4.36
CA GLN A 74 6.85 -2.99 3.13
C GLN A 74 7.99 -2.18 2.50
N PRO A 75 9.08 -2.83 2.07
CA PRO A 75 10.30 -2.18 1.61
C PRO A 75 10.06 -1.25 0.41
N GLN A 76 9.02 -1.52 -0.37
CA GLN A 76 8.63 -0.72 -1.54
C GLN A 76 8.32 0.73 -1.17
N ASP A 77 7.76 0.97 0.02
CA ASP A 77 7.36 2.31 0.47
C ASP A 77 8.59 3.18 0.79
N TYR A 78 9.75 2.54 0.99
CA TYR A 78 11.01 3.18 1.34
C TYR A 78 12.01 3.27 0.17
N GLN A 79 11.70 2.71 -1.00
CA GLN A 79 12.59 2.71 -2.17
C GLN A 79 12.97 4.11 -2.68
N ARG A 80 12.17 5.14 -2.35
CA ARG A 80 12.48 6.54 -2.67
C ARG A 80 13.56 7.19 -1.81
N HIS A 81 13.87 6.57 -0.67
CA HIS A 81 14.82 7.08 0.28
C HIS A 81 16.19 6.46 0.01
N ALA A 82 17.21 7.29 -0.19
CA ALA A 82 18.57 6.81 -0.33
C ALA A 82 18.99 6.05 0.95
N PRO A 83 19.64 4.87 0.84
CA PRO A 83 20.22 4.19 1.99
C PRO A 83 21.13 5.13 2.80
N GLY A 84 21.15 4.96 4.12
CA GLY A 84 21.88 5.81 5.07
C GLY A 84 21.20 7.13 5.41
N LYS A 85 20.07 7.48 4.77
CA LYS A 85 19.30 8.69 5.10
C LYS A 85 18.46 8.47 6.36
N LYS A 86 18.61 9.35 7.35
CA LYS A 86 17.69 9.42 8.49
C LYS A 86 16.36 10.05 8.07
N LEU A 87 15.27 9.33 8.30
CA LEU A 87 13.92 9.83 8.07
C LEU A 87 13.47 10.69 9.27
N LYS A 88 12.54 11.63 9.03
CA LYS A 88 12.10 12.59 10.05
C LYS A 88 11.15 11.97 11.07
N ALA A 89 10.24 11.10 10.62
CA ALA A 89 9.32 10.40 11.49
C ALA A 89 10.05 9.23 12.16
N ALA A 90 9.94 9.12 13.48
CA ALA A 90 10.69 8.14 14.27
C ALA A 90 10.33 6.69 13.87
N CYS A 91 9.04 6.39 13.67
CA CYS A 91 8.60 5.06 13.24
C CYS A 91 9.15 4.70 11.86
N ASP A 92 9.05 5.62 10.88
CA ASP A 92 9.63 5.42 9.54
C ASP A 92 11.15 5.21 9.60
N ALA A 93 11.84 5.96 10.47
CA ALA A 93 13.28 5.81 10.62
C ALA A 93 13.66 4.41 11.15
N GLN A 94 12.93 3.89 12.15
CA GLN A 94 13.16 2.56 12.69
C GLN A 94 12.90 1.45 11.66
N ILE A 95 11.78 1.54 10.94
CA ILE A 95 11.46 0.56 9.87
C ILE A 95 12.50 0.63 8.75
N PHE A 96 12.91 1.82 8.33
CA PHE A 96 13.93 1.95 7.28
C PHE A 96 15.31 1.45 7.72
N GLU A 97 15.68 1.60 8.99
CA GLU A 97 16.88 1.00 9.56
C GLU A 97 16.81 -0.53 9.61
N LEU A 98 15.65 -1.07 9.99
CA LEU A 98 15.37 -2.51 9.96
C LEU A 98 15.52 -3.09 8.54
N ILE A 99 14.90 -2.45 7.54
CA ILE A 99 15.01 -2.85 6.12
C ILE A 99 16.47 -2.89 5.67
N GLN A 100 17.24 -1.86 5.98
CA GLN A 100 18.66 -1.80 5.62
C GLN A 100 19.47 -2.91 6.31
N THR A 101 19.18 -3.17 7.58
CA THR A 101 19.83 -4.24 8.36
C THR A 101 19.57 -5.61 7.73
N LEU A 102 18.29 -5.92 7.46
CA LEU A 102 17.88 -7.19 6.86
C LEU A 102 18.50 -7.37 5.49
N MET A 103 18.42 -6.35 4.64
CA MET A 103 18.97 -6.41 3.28
C MET A 103 20.48 -6.66 3.30
N ALA A 104 21.24 -5.94 4.14
CA ALA A 104 22.69 -6.11 4.24
C ALA A 104 23.07 -7.51 4.71
N ARG A 105 22.45 -8.00 5.78
CA ARG A 105 22.75 -9.31 6.37
C ARG A 105 22.31 -10.48 5.50
N TYR A 106 21.15 -10.38 4.88
CA TYR A 106 20.63 -11.42 4.00
C TYR A 106 21.56 -11.62 2.80
N CYS A 107 21.96 -10.54 2.14
CA CYS A 107 22.92 -10.58 1.03
C CYS A 107 24.31 -11.09 1.42
N GLN A 108 24.68 -10.98 2.71
CA GLN A 108 25.93 -11.51 3.25
C GLN A 108 25.83 -12.98 3.70
N GLY A 109 24.64 -13.60 3.62
CA GLY A 109 24.43 -14.98 4.05
C GLY A 109 24.49 -15.16 5.57
N PHE A 110 24.15 -14.12 6.35
CA PHE A 110 24.22 -14.15 7.81
C PHE A 110 23.19 -15.10 8.44
N TYR A 111 22.00 -15.21 7.85
CA TYR A 111 20.88 -15.96 8.42
C TYR A 111 20.98 -17.46 8.11
N ALA A 112 20.74 -18.29 9.12
CA ALA A 112 20.81 -19.74 8.97
C ALA A 112 19.59 -20.29 8.22
N ARG A 113 19.83 -21.28 7.35
CA ARG A 113 18.76 -22.10 6.77
C ARG A 113 18.18 -23.03 7.81
N THR A 114 16.86 -23.10 7.86
CA THR A 114 16.12 -23.97 8.79
C THR A 114 15.01 -24.70 8.03
N ALA A 115 14.15 -25.42 8.75
CA ALA A 115 12.95 -26.01 8.15
C ALA A 115 11.78 -25.02 8.00
N LEU A 116 11.92 -23.78 8.50
CA LEU A 116 10.95 -22.71 8.29
C LEU A 116 10.97 -22.28 6.82
N HIS A 117 9.80 -21.90 6.31
CA HIS A 117 9.64 -21.48 4.92
C HIS A 117 8.85 -20.18 4.84
N PHE A 118 9.25 -19.28 3.95
CA PHE A 118 8.50 -18.09 3.60
C PHE A 118 8.47 -17.86 2.08
N ASP A 119 7.27 -17.70 1.52
CA ASP A 119 7.07 -17.36 0.12
C ASP A 119 6.79 -15.85 -0.01
N PRO A 120 7.71 -15.06 -0.60
CA PRO A 120 7.50 -13.63 -0.79
C PRO A 120 6.55 -13.31 -1.94
N SER A 121 6.15 -14.28 -2.78
CA SER A 121 5.35 -14.05 -3.99
C SER A 121 4.08 -13.21 -3.76
N PRO A 122 3.30 -13.41 -2.68
CA PRO A 122 2.14 -12.56 -2.38
C PRO A 122 2.50 -11.10 -2.04
N HIS A 123 3.73 -10.85 -1.60
CA HIS A 123 4.26 -9.54 -1.22
C HIS A 123 5.02 -8.85 -2.35
N LEU A 124 5.35 -9.56 -3.43
CA LEU A 124 5.90 -8.99 -4.65
C LEU A 124 4.82 -8.12 -5.30
N ARG A 125 4.67 -6.88 -4.82
CA ARG A 125 3.87 -5.86 -5.50
C ARG A 125 4.45 -5.71 -6.90
N GLU A 126 3.73 -6.17 -7.92
CA GLU A 126 3.97 -5.66 -9.26
C GLU A 126 3.70 -4.17 -9.19
N ALA A 127 4.70 -3.35 -9.55
CA ALA A 127 4.50 -1.93 -9.66
C ALA A 127 3.46 -1.71 -10.76
N VAL A 128 2.19 -1.54 -10.39
CA VAL A 128 1.12 -1.25 -11.35
C VAL A 128 1.42 0.13 -11.92
N SER A 129 2.05 0.14 -13.09
CA SER A 129 2.34 1.37 -13.80
C SER A 129 1.03 1.94 -14.34
N ILE A 130 0.86 3.24 -14.18
CA ILE A 130 -0.28 3.94 -14.78
C ILE A 130 -0.06 3.91 -16.31
N PRO A 131 -0.97 3.29 -17.09
CA PRO A 131 -0.80 3.20 -18.53
C PRO A 131 -0.75 4.58 -19.19
N ALA A 132 0.09 4.74 -20.21
CA ALA A 132 0.24 6.00 -20.94
C ALA A 132 -1.09 6.57 -21.47
N SER A 133 -2.05 5.69 -21.79
CA SER A 133 -3.39 6.08 -22.26
C SER A 133 -4.23 6.80 -21.21
N LEU A 134 -3.95 6.66 -19.91
CA LEU A 134 -4.64 7.43 -18.85
C LEU A 134 -4.18 8.88 -18.76
N TYR A 135 -3.05 9.24 -19.37
CA TYR A 135 -2.55 10.61 -19.44
C TYR A 135 -3.07 11.38 -20.65
N GLN A 136 -3.57 10.66 -21.65
CA GLN A 136 -4.09 11.27 -22.87
C GLN A 136 -5.48 11.87 -22.59
N PRO A 137 -5.81 13.04 -23.15
CA PRO A 137 -7.15 13.59 -23.04
C PRO A 137 -8.19 12.62 -23.60
N SER A 138 -9.34 12.52 -22.94
CA SER A 138 -10.52 11.87 -23.50
C SER A 138 -11.22 12.82 -24.49
N SER A 139 -11.87 12.26 -25.51
CA SER A 139 -12.70 13.03 -26.44
C SER A 139 -14.05 13.35 -25.83
N GLY A 140 -14.72 14.39 -26.32
CA GLY A 140 -16.07 14.73 -25.88
C GLY A 140 -16.33 16.22 -25.84
N GLU A 141 -17.50 16.58 -25.33
CA GLU A 141 -17.85 17.94 -24.95
C GLU A 141 -17.11 18.35 -23.67
N THR A 142 -16.79 19.64 -23.58
CA THR A 142 -16.21 20.20 -22.35
C THR A 142 -17.26 20.15 -21.23
N PRO A 143 -16.96 19.53 -20.09
CA PRO A 143 -17.90 19.48 -18.99
C PRO A 143 -18.11 20.86 -18.38
N TYR A 144 -19.29 21.08 -17.79
CA TYR A 144 -19.61 22.29 -17.04
C TYR A 144 -20.19 21.92 -15.67
N LEU A 145 -19.77 22.68 -14.65
CA LEU A 145 -20.27 22.52 -13.30
C LEU A 145 -21.47 23.43 -13.11
N TYR A 146 -22.59 22.87 -12.67
CA TYR A 146 -23.82 23.60 -12.32
C TYR A 146 -24.37 23.21 -10.95
N TRP A 147 -23.80 22.17 -10.33
CA TRP A 147 -23.97 21.92 -8.91
C TRP A 147 -22.94 22.73 -8.13
N GLU A 148 -23.30 23.12 -6.91
CA GLU A 148 -22.35 23.75 -6.00
C GLU A 148 -21.60 22.70 -5.16
N ALA A 149 -20.35 23.00 -4.81
CA ALA A 149 -19.52 22.09 -4.02
C ALA A 149 -20.16 21.74 -2.67
N ASP A 150 -20.79 22.72 -2.02
CA ASP A 150 -21.48 22.52 -0.75
C ASP A 150 -22.73 21.65 -0.90
N GLU A 151 -23.45 21.73 -2.02
CA GLU A 151 -24.60 20.87 -2.28
C GLU A 151 -24.15 19.41 -2.39
N VAL A 152 -23.08 19.15 -3.15
CA VAL A 152 -22.53 17.79 -3.33
C VAL A 152 -21.90 17.27 -2.04
N ALA A 153 -21.20 18.11 -1.26
CA ALA A 153 -20.62 17.72 0.02
C ALA A 153 -21.68 17.29 1.05
N ASN A 154 -22.91 17.80 0.93
CA ASN A 154 -24.04 17.43 1.76
C ASN A 154 -24.85 16.24 1.21
N LEU A 155 -24.44 15.63 0.08
CA LEU A 155 -25.04 14.37 -0.40
C LEU A 155 -24.46 13.18 0.39
N PHE A 156 -25.26 12.61 1.27
CA PHE A 156 -24.92 11.38 2.00
C PHE A 156 -26.13 10.45 2.12
N GLY A 157 -25.87 9.16 2.33
CA GLY A 157 -26.90 8.14 2.51
C GLY A 157 -27.89 8.10 1.34
N GLU A 158 -29.20 8.11 1.66
CA GLU A 158 -30.27 8.04 0.67
C GLU A 158 -30.28 9.21 -0.32
N ALA A 159 -29.82 10.40 0.08
CA ALA A 159 -29.77 11.56 -0.79
C ALA A 159 -28.76 11.36 -1.93
N LEU A 160 -27.56 10.86 -1.61
CA LEU A 160 -26.56 10.52 -2.62
C LEU A 160 -27.02 9.37 -3.51
N ALA A 161 -27.58 8.30 -2.92
CA ALA A 161 -28.10 7.17 -3.69
C ALA A 161 -29.19 7.61 -4.68
N SER A 162 -30.11 8.47 -4.24
CA SER A 162 -31.19 9.01 -5.06
C SER A 162 -30.70 9.99 -6.13
N ALA A 163 -29.61 10.73 -5.86
CA ALA A 163 -28.96 11.60 -6.84
C ALA A 163 -28.30 10.76 -7.93
N LEU A 164 -27.52 9.74 -7.55
CA LEU A 164 -26.88 8.82 -8.48
C LEU A 164 -27.90 8.08 -9.33
N GLN A 165 -28.98 7.54 -8.75
CA GLN A 165 -30.01 6.82 -9.52
C GLN A 165 -30.65 7.65 -10.64
N ARG A 166 -30.73 8.97 -10.48
CA ARG A 166 -31.34 9.90 -11.44
C ARG A 166 -30.32 10.65 -12.28
N ALA A 167 -29.03 10.46 -11.99
CA ALA A 167 -27.96 11.21 -12.62
C ALA A 167 -27.88 10.86 -14.10
N ASN A 168 -27.96 11.88 -14.95
CA ASN A 168 -27.44 11.76 -16.30
C ASN A 168 -25.89 11.87 -16.26
N ARG A 169 -25.27 11.75 -17.43
CA ARG A 169 -23.82 11.91 -17.60
C ARG A 169 -23.23 13.18 -16.98
N MET A 170 -23.85 14.34 -17.17
CA MET A 170 -23.34 15.60 -16.64
C MET A 170 -23.56 15.72 -15.13
N ASP A 171 -24.69 15.21 -14.60
CA ASP A 171 -24.91 15.08 -13.16
C ASP A 171 -23.82 14.20 -12.54
N LEU A 172 -23.52 13.05 -13.15
CA LEU A 172 -22.49 12.14 -12.67
C LEU A 172 -21.10 12.79 -12.69
N TYR A 173 -20.78 13.55 -13.73
CA TYR A 173 -19.55 14.35 -13.77
C TYR A 173 -19.52 15.37 -12.63
N ASN A 174 -20.59 16.13 -12.41
CA ASN A 174 -20.69 17.15 -11.36
C ASN A 174 -20.50 16.53 -9.96
N ILE A 175 -21.25 15.47 -9.65
CA ILE A 175 -21.11 14.71 -8.40
C ILE A 175 -19.66 14.22 -8.28
N GLY A 176 -19.15 13.53 -9.30
CA GLY A 176 -17.82 12.97 -9.30
C GLY A 176 -16.69 14.00 -9.19
N ALA A 177 -16.86 15.21 -9.71
CA ALA A 177 -15.86 16.29 -9.67
C ALA A 177 -15.89 17.09 -8.36
N LEU A 178 -17.06 17.21 -7.74
CA LEU A 178 -17.28 18.05 -6.55
C LEU A 178 -17.30 17.27 -5.24
N LEU A 179 -17.56 15.95 -5.26
CA LEU A 179 -17.59 15.13 -4.06
C LEU A 179 -16.25 15.23 -3.31
N PRO A 180 -16.24 15.52 -2.00
CA PRO A 180 -15.01 15.57 -1.21
C PRO A 180 -14.19 14.29 -1.38
N VAL A 181 -12.87 14.40 -1.51
CA VAL A 181 -12.03 13.25 -1.87
C VAL A 181 -12.08 12.15 -0.81
N GLU A 182 -12.26 12.52 0.46
CA GLU A 182 -12.45 11.61 1.58
C GLU A 182 -13.73 10.77 1.44
N MET A 183 -14.79 11.34 0.88
CA MET A 183 -16.05 10.64 0.58
C MET A 183 -15.97 9.87 -0.75
N LEU A 184 -15.24 10.41 -1.73
CA LEU A 184 -15.07 9.80 -3.04
C LEU A 184 -14.52 8.38 -2.94
N LEU A 185 -13.53 8.15 -2.07
CA LEU A 185 -12.94 6.81 -1.91
C LEU A 185 -13.99 5.75 -1.55
N GLY A 186 -14.96 6.08 -0.69
CA GLY A 186 -16.04 5.18 -0.29
C GLY A 186 -17.11 4.94 -1.36
N HIS A 187 -17.22 5.84 -2.35
CA HIS A 187 -18.24 5.78 -3.40
C HIS A 187 -17.66 5.51 -4.79
N PHE A 188 -16.34 5.33 -4.89
CA PHE A 188 -15.62 5.21 -6.16
C PHE A 188 -16.17 4.10 -7.04
N GLU A 189 -16.39 2.90 -6.49
CA GLU A 189 -16.93 1.78 -7.25
C GLU A 189 -18.37 2.00 -7.71
N ALA A 190 -19.20 2.66 -6.88
CA ALA A 190 -20.58 2.98 -7.27
C ALA A 190 -20.61 3.96 -8.44
N LEU A 191 -19.72 4.96 -8.43
CA LEU A 191 -19.57 5.91 -9.53
C LEU A 191 -19.04 5.23 -10.79
N LEU A 192 -18.03 4.36 -10.68
CA LEU A 192 -17.46 3.62 -11.81
C LEU A 192 -18.41 2.60 -12.43
N ALA A 193 -19.30 2.01 -11.64
CA ALA A 193 -20.30 1.05 -12.08
C ALA A 193 -21.58 1.73 -12.61
N HIS A 194 -21.70 3.05 -12.49
CA HIS A 194 -22.86 3.78 -12.97
C HIS A 194 -22.98 3.66 -14.50
N PRO A 195 -24.18 3.45 -15.08
CA PRO A 195 -24.34 3.30 -16.53
C PRO A 195 -23.86 4.50 -17.35
N GLU A 196 -23.99 5.71 -16.79
CA GLU A 196 -23.49 6.94 -17.41
C GLU A 196 -21.98 7.17 -17.18
N CYS A 197 -21.30 6.30 -16.43
CA CYS A 197 -19.86 6.41 -16.23
C CYS A 197 -19.13 5.98 -17.49
N GLU A 198 -18.60 6.95 -18.20
CA GLU A 198 -17.85 6.76 -19.41
C GLU A 198 -16.38 7.13 -19.23
N ARG A 199 -15.60 7.06 -20.31
CA ARG A 199 -14.14 7.19 -20.27
C ARG A 199 -13.66 8.47 -19.60
N GLY A 200 -14.24 9.63 -19.96
CA GLY A 200 -13.85 10.91 -19.38
C GLY A 200 -14.16 11.01 -17.89
N ILE A 201 -15.33 10.54 -17.46
CA ILE A 201 -15.74 10.52 -16.04
C ILE A 201 -14.85 9.56 -15.25
N ALA A 202 -14.67 8.32 -15.72
CA ALA A 202 -13.81 7.33 -15.08
C ALA A 202 -12.37 7.83 -14.92
N GLN A 203 -11.84 8.47 -15.97
CA GLN A 203 -10.50 9.07 -15.96
C GLN A 203 -10.39 10.22 -14.94
N MET A 204 -11.39 11.10 -14.88
CA MET A 204 -11.48 12.19 -13.90
C MET A 204 -11.48 11.67 -12.48
N LEU A 205 -12.33 10.68 -12.17
CA LEU A 205 -12.44 10.08 -10.84
C LEU A 205 -11.11 9.45 -10.41
N PHE A 206 -10.46 8.71 -11.31
CA PHE A 206 -9.16 8.10 -11.06
C PHE A 206 -8.11 9.16 -10.69
N TRP A 207 -7.99 10.23 -11.47
CA TRP A 207 -6.97 11.25 -11.23
C TRP A 207 -7.23 12.07 -9.96
N ARG A 208 -8.50 12.31 -9.59
CA ARG A 208 -8.84 12.94 -8.30
C ARG A 208 -8.35 12.12 -7.12
N LEU A 209 -8.61 10.81 -7.08
CA LEU A 209 -8.10 9.94 -6.01
C LEU A 209 -6.58 9.81 -6.06
N GLN A 210 -6.02 9.62 -7.25
CA GLN A 210 -4.58 9.46 -7.46
C GLN A 210 -3.78 10.66 -6.93
N ARG A 211 -4.29 11.88 -7.10
CA ARG A 211 -3.66 13.10 -6.59
C ARG A 211 -3.59 13.13 -5.06
N ARG A 212 -4.63 12.67 -4.37
CA ARG A 212 -4.69 12.65 -2.90
C ARG A 212 -3.90 11.48 -2.30
N TYR A 213 -3.92 10.35 -2.98
CA TYR A 213 -3.29 9.09 -2.54
C TYR A 213 -2.21 8.62 -3.54
N PRO A 214 -1.16 9.43 -3.82
CA PRO A 214 -0.17 9.10 -4.85
C PRO A 214 0.72 7.92 -4.45
N LEU A 215 0.96 7.75 -3.14
CA LEU A 215 1.97 6.86 -2.56
C LEU A 215 1.41 5.55 -2.01
N ALA A 216 0.10 5.31 -2.09
CA ALA A 216 -0.51 4.06 -1.63
C ALA A 216 -0.72 3.11 -2.82
N PRO A 217 0.26 2.24 -3.15
CA PRO A 217 0.07 1.20 -4.17
C PRO A 217 -1.12 0.29 -3.86
N ASP A 218 -1.51 0.21 -2.58
CA ASP A 218 -2.61 -0.61 -2.06
C ASP A 218 -3.93 0.15 -1.92
N THR A 219 -4.08 1.32 -2.56
CA THR A 219 -5.45 1.80 -2.76
C THR A 219 -6.13 0.78 -3.68
N LEU A 220 -6.97 -0.09 -3.10
CA LEU A 220 -7.67 -1.21 -3.74
C LEU A 220 -8.22 -0.85 -5.14
N PHE A 221 -8.58 0.42 -5.32
CA PHE A 221 -9.08 0.94 -6.58
C PHE A 221 -8.04 0.97 -7.72
N ARG A 222 -6.75 1.22 -7.48
CA ARG A 222 -5.77 1.53 -8.55
C ARG A 222 -5.53 0.33 -9.47
N ALA A 223 -5.21 -0.83 -8.90
CA ALA A 223 -4.95 -2.04 -9.68
C ALA A 223 -6.19 -2.51 -10.44
N ASP A 224 -7.35 -2.52 -9.77
CA ASP A 224 -8.63 -2.88 -10.37
C ASP A 224 -9.01 -1.95 -11.52
N PHE A 225 -8.92 -0.64 -11.28
CA PHE A 225 -9.20 0.38 -12.27
C PHE A 225 -8.29 0.26 -13.49
N ILE A 226 -6.97 0.11 -13.29
CA ILE A 226 -6.02 -0.02 -14.40
C ILE A 226 -6.33 -1.27 -15.23
N ARG A 227 -6.64 -2.39 -14.58
CA ARG A 227 -7.05 -3.63 -15.24
C ARG A 227 -8.33 -3.43 -16.08
N ARG A 228 -9.36 -2.78 -15.52
CA ARG A 228 -10.62 -2.46 -16.23
C ARG A 228 -10.42 -1.47 -17.37
N TRP A 229 -9.55 -0.48 -17.17
CA TRP A 229 -9.18 0.51 -18.18
C TRP A 229 -8.49 -0.15 -19.38
N GLN A 230 -7.51 -1.02 -19.13
CA GLN A 230 -6.80 -1.78 -20.16
C GLN A 230 -7.72 -2.79 -20.85
N ALA A 231 -8.67 -3.38 -20.13
CA ALA A 231 -9.70 -4.25 -20.71
C ALA A 231 -10.75 -3.47 -21.54
N GLY A 232 -10.71 -2.14 -21.54
CA GLY A 232 -11.64 -1.32 -22.30
C GLY A 232 -13.06 -1.30 -21.74
N VAL A 233 -13.23 -1.34 -20.41
CA VAL A 233 -14.57 -1.23 -19.78
C VAL A 233 -15.26 0.08 -20.14
N TRP A 234 -14.51 1.18 -20.23
CA TRP A 234 -15.03 2.50 -20.61
C TRP A 234 -14.55 2.89 -22.00
N THR A 235 -15.33 2.52 -23.03
CA THR A 235 -15.02 2.81 -24.44
C THR A 235 -15.67 4.09 -24.95
N GLU A 236 -16.85 4.45 -24.44
CA GLU A 236 -17.55 5.68 -24.82
C GLU A 236 -16.87 6.90 -24.21
N SER A 237 -16.88 8.01 -24.94
CA SER A 237 -16.19 9.23 -24.55
C SER A 237 -16.91 10.44 -25.14
N ALA A 238 -17.92 10.90 -24.41
CA ALA A 238 -18.75 12.04 -24.72
C ALA A 238 -18.47 13.26 -23.84
N ILE A 239 -17.90 13.10 -22.65
CA ILE A 239 -17.32 14.16 -21.81
C ILE A 239 -15.81 14.11 -21.96
N ALA A 240 -15.22 15.24 -22.33
CA ALA A 240 -13.78 15.41 -22.37
C ALA A 240 -13.23 15.61 -20.96
N TYR A 241 -12.14 14.92 -20.66
CA TYR A 241 -11.32 15.17 -19.48
C TYR A 241 -9.85 15.26 -19.89
N GLU A 242 -9.17 16.32 -19.46
CA GLU A 242 -7.76 16.56 -19.74
C GLU A 242 -6.97 16.54 -18.42
N PRO A 243 -6.31 15.42 -18.08
CA PRO A 243 -5.64 15.25 -16.79
C PRO A 243 -4.55 16.30 -16.52
N LEU A 244 -3.84 16.76 -17.57
CA LEU A 244 -2.72 17.69 -17.47
C LEU A 244 -3.17 19.15 -17.31
N ALA A 245 -4.28 19.54 -17.94
CA ALA A 245 -4.81 20.90 -17.88
C ALA A 245 -5.53 21.19 -16.56
N ASP A 246 -6.12 20.17 -15.94
CA ASP A 246 -6.83 20.25 -14.65
C ASP A 246 -5.88 20.53 -13.46
N GLY A 247 -4.56 20.59 -13.68
CA GLY A 247 -3.55 20.81 -12.63
C GLY A 247 -3.49 19.69 -11.59
N VAL A 248 -4.26 18.62 -11.80
CA VAL A 248 -4.34 17.42 -10.95
C VAL A 248 -3.14 16.50 -11.21
N VAL A 249 -2.65 16.47 -12.46
CA VAL A 249 -1.45 15.73 -12.86
C VAL A 249 -0.26 16.66 -12.93
N ALA A 250 0.54 16.74 -11.86
CA ALA A 250 1.93 17.12 -12.03
C ALA A 250 2.59 16.03 -12.90
N ALA A 251 3.38 16.40 -13.91
CA ALA A 251 4.09 15.45 -14.77
C ALA A 251 4.65 14.31 -13.91
N VAL A 252 4.09 13.10 -14.07
CA VAL A 252 4.45 11.97 -13.23
C VAL A 252 5.90 11.66 -13.55
N ARG A 253 6.80 12.19 -12.73
CA ARG A 253 8.13 11.62 -12.65
C ARG A 253 7.91 10.23 -12.09
N PRO A 254 8.39 9.17 -12.75
CA PRO A 254 8.34 7.84 -12.16
C PRO A 254 8.89 7.95 -10.73
N PRO A 255 8.29 7.24 -9.75
CA PRO A 255 8.78 7.27 -8.39
C PRO A 255 10.29 7.06 -8.43
N GLN A 256 11.05 8.02 -7.90
CA GLN A 256 12.50 7.96 -7.98
C GLN A 256 12.94 6.79 -7.10
N VAL A 257 13.27 5.67 -7.72
CA VAL A 257 13.80 4.49 -7.03
C VAL A 257 15.27 4.77 -6.74
N ALA A 258 15.61 4.94 -5.46
CA ALA A 258 16.97 5.16 -5.00
C ALA A 258 17.75 3.84 -4.83
N TRP A 259 17.05 2.72 -4.68
CA TRP A 259 17.62 1.38 -4.54
C TRP A 259 16.61 0.29 -4.93
N GLU A 260 17.13 -0.84 -5.38
CA GLU A 260 16.34 -2.01 -5.79
C GLU A 260 16.36 -3.10 -4.73
N ILE A 261 15.23 -3.82 -4.58
CA ILE A 261 15.17 -5.01 -3.73
C ILE A 261 16.05 -6.11 -4.36
N PRO A 262 17.02 -6.69 -3.63
CA PRO A 262 17.88 -7.75 -4.15
C PRO A 262 17.08 -8.95 -4.67
N SER A 263 17.52 -9.53 -5.79
CA SER A 263 16.83 -10.66 -6.43
C SER A 263 16.68 -11.89 -5.52
N GLN A 264 17.66 -12.13 -4.65
CA GLN A 264 17.65 -13.22 -3.66
C GLN A 264 16.47 -13.09 -2.69
N MET A 265 16.12 -11.86 -2.28
CA MET A 265 15.01 -11.60 -1.38
C MET A 265 13.65 -11.66 -2.08
N LYS A 266 13.59 -11.92 -3.39
CA LYS A 266 12.35 -12.14 -4.14
C LYS A 266 12.04 -13.63 -4.33
N GLN A 267 12.90 -14.51 -3.83
CA GLN A 267 12.76 -15.96 -3.94
C GLN A 267 12.32 -16.52 -2.60
N ALA A 268 11.57 -17.63 -2.64
CA ALA A 268 11.19 -18.34 -1.42
C ALA A 268 12.44 -18.84 -0.67
N ALA A 269 12.38 -18.78 0.66
CA ALA A 269 13.41 -19.25 1.57
C ALA A 269 12.86 -20.35 2.48
#